data_AF-A0A1W9SHX8-F1
#
_entry.id   AF-A0A1W9SHX8-F1
#
_cell.length_a   1.000
_cell.length_b   1.000
_cell.length_c   1.000
_cell.angle_alpha   90.00
_cell.angle_beta   90.00
_cell.angle_gamma   90.00
#
_symmetry.space_group_name_H-M   'P 1'
#
loop_
_entity.id
_entity.type
_entity.pdbx_description
1 polymer ?
#
loop_
_entity_poly.entity_id
_entity_poly.type
_entity_poly.pdbx_seq_one_letter_code
_entity_poly.pdbx_strand_id
1 'polypeptide(L)' 'ANHFSQLQAGDLLFFGRKATETTKEKATHVGIYLGDTEFIHEAGLVKINSLDPTRGNFNESRLKSFLRVKRILE' A
#
# COMPACT_ATOMS: atom_id res chain seq x y z
N ALA A 1 -1.32 14.73 -7.19
CA ALA A 1 -1.93 15.10 -5.90
C ALA A 1 -1.42 14.14 -4.84
N ASN A 2 -0.99 14.62 -3.68
CA ASN A 2 -0.35 13.80 -2.64
C ASN A 2 -1.32 12.75 -2.09
N HIS A 3 -1.38 11.57 -2.71
CA HIS A 3 -2.30 10.48 -2.36
C HIS A 3 -2.14 9.96 -0.92
N PHE A 4 -1.07 10.38 -0.23
CA PHE A 4 -0.72 9.90 1.10
C PHE A 4 -0.89 10.93 2.23
N SER A 5 -1.29 12.18 1.93
CA SER A 5 -1.36 13.24 2.95
C SER A 5 -2.46 13.03 4.00
N GLN A 6 -3.45 12.17 3.72
CA GLN A 6 -4.56 11.85 4.63
C GLN A 6 -4.36 10.53 5.39
N LEU A 7 -3.26 9.83 5.13
CA LEU A 7 -2.98 8.55 5.79
C LEU A 7 -2.48 8.74 7.21
N GLN A 8 -2.89 7.83 8.08
CA GLN A 8 -2.46 7.76 9.46
C GLN A 8 -1.80 6.41 9.73
N ALA A 9 -0.79 6.40 10.60
CA ALA A 9 -0.18 5.16 11.04
C ALA A 9 -1.26 4.19 11.55
N GLY A 10 -1.19 2.93 11.12
CA GLY A 10 -2.22 1.92 11.38
C GLY A 10 -3.23 1.73 10.25
N ASP A 11 -3.30 2.64 9.27
CA ASP A 11 -4.14 2.46 8.08
C ASP A 11 -3.72 1.20 7.29
N LEU A 12 -4.69 0.41 6.83
CA LEU A 12 -4.42 -0.76 5.98
C LEU A 12 -4.30 -0.34 4.52
N LEU A 13 -3.17 -0.68 3.89
CA LEU A 13 -2.92 -0.49 2.47
C LEU A 13 -3.22 -1.79 1.72
N PHE A 14 -4.14 -1.74 0.75
CA PHE A 14 -4.50 -2.89 -0.07
C PHE A 14 -3.84 -2.82 -1.45
N PHE A 15 -3.29 -3.95 -1.89
CA PHE A 15 -2.62 -4.09 -3.16
C PHE A 15 -3.16 -5.27 -3.96
N GLY A 16 -3.10 -5.19 -5.29
CA GLY A 16 -3.52 -6.24 -6.19
C GLY A 16 -3.86 -5.71 -7.58
N ARG A 17 -4.96 -6.23 -8.15
CA ARG A 17 -5.40 -5.88 -9.50
C ARG A 17 -6.58 -4.91 -9.45
N LYS A 18 -6.44 -3.77 -10.13
CA LYS A 18 -7.54 -2.81 -10.35
C LYS A 18 -8.66 -3.44 -11.18
N ALA A 19 -9.87 -2.90 -11.08
CA ALA A 19 -10.96 -3.31 -11.95
C ALA A 19 -10.65 -2.96 -13.42
N THR A 20 -11.14 -3.80 -14.33
CA THR A 20 -11.25 -3.52 -15.77
C THR A 20 -12.71 -3.58 -16.16
N GLU A 21 -13.05 -3.31 -17.42
CA GLU A 21 -14.43 -3.44 -17.93
C GLU A 21 -15.02 -4.83 -17.71
N THR A 22 -14.17 -5.87 -17.73
CA THR A 22 -14.57 -7.28 -17.66
C THR A 22 -14.21 -7.96 -16.35
N THR A 23 -13.43 -7.31 -15.47
CA THR A 23 -12.94 -7.95 -14.24
C THR A 23 -13.06 -7.05 -13.03
N LYS A 24 -13.50 -7.63 -11.90
CA LYS A 24 -13.57 -6.90 -10.63
C LYS A 24 -12.16 -6.66 -10.07
N GLU A 25 -12.05 -5.55 -9.32
CA GLU A 25 -10.90 -5.28 -8.48
C GLU A 25 -10.69 -6.43 -7.48
N LYS A 26 -9.44 -6.84 -7.30
CA LYS A 26 -9.06 -7.92 -6.38
C LYS A 26 -7.82 -7.52 -5.61
N ALA A 27 -8.00 -7.33 -4.30
CA ALA A 27 -6.89 -7.25 -3.37
C ALA A 27 -6.28 -8.65 -3.19
N THR A 28 -4.96 -8.73 -3.29
CA THR A 28 -4.17 -9.96 -3.15
C THR A 28 -3.09 -9.83 -2.08
N HIS A 29 -2.85 -8.62 -1.59
CA HIS A 29 -1.82 -8.32 -0.60
C HIS A 29 -2.24 -7.14 0.27
N VAL A 30 -1.76 -7.10 1.51
CA VAL A 30 -2.05 -6.03 2.48
C VAL A 30 -0.79 -5.63 3.25
N GLY A 31 -0.72 -4.37 3.67
CA GLY A 31 0.31 -3.85 4.58
C GLY A 31 -0.29 -2.84 5.55
N ILE A 32 0.43 -2.55 6.63
CA ILE A 32 0.04 -1.55 7.63
C ILE A 32 0.90 -0.32 7.40
N TYR A 33 0.26 0.83 7.21
CA TYR A 33 0.94 2.10 7.04
C TYR A 33 1.62 2.53 8.34
N LEU A 34 2.86 3.01 8.23
CA LEU A 34 3.65 3.48 9.37
C LEU A 34 3.75 5.01 9.43
N GLY A 35 3.35 5.71 8.36
CA GLY A 35 3.66 7.12 8.17
C GLY A 35 4.73 7.30 7.10
N ASP A 36 4.87 8.54 6.63
CA ASP A 36 5.98 8.95 5.75
C ASP A 36 6.20 8.04 4.52
N THR A 37 5.09 7.65 3.87
CA THR A 37 5.04 6.74 2.71
C THR A 37 5.51 5.29 2.98
N GLU A 38 5.86 4.96 4.21
CA GLU A 38 6.33 3.64 4.61
C GLU A 38 5.21 2.74 5.14
N PHE A 39 5.37 1.45 4.94
CA PHE A 39 4.45 0.42 5.40
C PHE A 39 5.19 -0.87 5.74
N ILE A 40 4.70 -1.58 6.75
CA ILE A 40 5.16 -2.92 7.11
C ILE A 40 4.26 -3.98 6.49
N HIS A 41 4.85 -5.01 5.90
CA HIS A 41 4.11 -6.12 5.32
C HIS A 41 4.95 -7.41 5.27
N GLU A 42 4.29 -8.55 5.07
CA GLU A 42 4.93 -9.85 4.90
C GLU A 42 4.72 -10.35 3.47
N ALA A 43 5.79 -10.57 2.72
CA ALA A 43 5.72 -11.14 1.37
C ALA A 43 6.90 -12.09 1.13
N GLY A 44 6.95 -13.17 1.92
CA GLY A 44 8.06 -14.08 2.13
C GLY A 44 8.84 -13.77 3.41
N LEU A 45 9.05 -12.49 3.71
CA LEU A 45 9.63 -11.98 4.95
C LEU A 45 8.89 -10.71 5.38
N VAL A 46 8.90 -10.43 6.68
CA VAL A 46 8.46 -9.13 7.22
C VAL A 46 9.47 -8.07 6.84
N LYS A 47 9.02 -7.04 6.13
CA LYS A 47 9.85 -5.90 5.70
C LYS A 47 9.09 -4.59 5.82
N ILE A 48 9.86 -3.51 5.96
CA ILE A 48 9.38 -2.14 5.80
C ILE A 48 9.78 -1.68 4.40
N ASN A 49 8.79 -1.26 3.62
CA ASN A 49 8.99 -0.69 2.30
C ASN A 49 8.33 0.67 2.19
N SER A 50 8.79 1.45 1.21
CA SER A 50 8.20 2.73 0.86
C SER A 50 7.46 2.68 -0.48
N LEU A 51 6.40 3.48 -0.60
CA LEU A 51 5.72 3.77 -1.86
C LEU A 51 6.28 5.02 -2.58
N ASP A 52 7.26 5.71 -1.99
CA ASP A 52 7.95 6.86 -2.58
C ASP A 52 9.23 6.41 -3.34
N PRO A 53 9.33 6.69 -4.65
CA PRO A 53 10.47 6.32 -5.48
C PRO A 53 11.79 6.98 -5.09
N THR A 54 11.78 8.01 -4.26
CA THR A 54 13.00 8.68 -3.77
C THR A 54 13.65 7.97 -2.57
N ARG A 55 12.97 6.97 -1.98
CA ARG A 55 13.45 6.27 -0.78
C ARG A 55 14.25 5.02 -1.11
N GLY A 56 15.28 4.73 -0.29
CA GLY A 56 16.16 3.57 -0.49
C GLY A 56 15.47 2.21 -0.35
N ASN A 57 14.31 2.15 0.32
CA ASN A 57 13.47 0.97 0.47
C ASN A 57 12.20 1.02 -0.41
N PHE A 58 12.21 1.81 -1.49
CA PHE A 58 11.12 1.90 -2.44
C PHE A 58 10.76 0.52 -3.03
N ASN A 59 9.46 0.25 -3.10
CA ASN A 59 8.94 -0.97 -3.71
C ASN A 59 8.01 -0.64 -4.89
N GLU A 60 8.59 -0.61 -6.10
CA GLU A 60 7.88 -0.25 -7.32
C GLU A 60 6.69 -1.18 -7.62
N SER A 61 6.85 -2.49 -7.37
CA SER A 61 5.77 -3.46 -7.56
C SER A 61 4.56 -3.17 -6.67
N ARG A 62 4.81 -2.75 -5.42
CA ARG A 62 3.75 -2.37 -4.48
C ARG A 62 3.09 -1.04 -4.87
N LEU A 63 3.85 -0.05 -5.32
CA LEU A 63 3.26 1.18 -5.86
C LEU A 63 2.36 0.90 -7.07
N LYS A 64 2.84 0.11 -8.04
CA LYS A 64 2.06 -0.26 -9.25
C LYS A 64 0.78 -1.03 -8.94
N SER A 65 0.80 -1.85 -7.89
CA SER A 65 -0.35 -2.67 -7.48
C SER A 65 -1.23 -2.01 -6.40
N PHE A 66 -0.97 -0.77 -6.00
CA PHE A 66 -1.78 -0.08 -5.00
C PHE A 66 -3.23 0.09 -5.44
N LEU A 67 -4.18 -0.27 -4.56
CA LEU A 67 -5.61 -0.19 -4.81
C LEU A 67 -6.26 0.92 -3.97
N ARG A 68 -6.21 0.76 -2.64
CA ARG A 68 -6.97 1.62 -1.71
C ARG A 68 -6.43 1.51 -0.29
N VAL A 69 -6.90 2.43 0.55
CA VAL A 69 -6.67 2.44 1.99
C VAL A 69 -7.97 2.13 2.73
N LYS A 70 -7.85 1.45 3.88
CA LYS A 70 -8.94 1.32 4.86
C LYS A 70 -8.44 1.62 6.27
N ARG A 71 -9.06 2.59 6.94
CA ARG A 71 -8.87 2.82 8.38
C ARG A 71 -9.75 1.85 9.17
N ILE A 72 -9.17 1.19 10.16
CA ILE A 72 -9.87 0.23 11.04
C ILE A 72 -9.90 0.71 12.49
N LEU A 73 -8.88 1.46 12.91
CA LEU A 73 -8.80 2.02 14.25
C LEU A 73 -9.66 3.30 14.29
N GLU A 74 -10.51 3.39 15.32
CA GLU A 74 -11.33 4.56 15.65
C GLU A 74 -10.58 5.53 16.55
#